data_AF-A0A8T3QIZ5-F1
#
_entry.id   AF-A0A8T3QIZ5-F1
#
_cell.length_a   1.000
_cell.length_b   1.000
_cell.length_c   1.000
_cell.angle_alpha   90.00
_cell.angle_beta   90.00
_cell.angle_gamma   90.00
#
_symmetry.space_group_name_H-M   'P 1'
#
loop_
_entity.id
_entity.type
_entity.pdbx_description
1 polymer ?
#
loop_
_entity_poly.entity_id
_entity_poly.type
_entity_poly.pdbx_seq_one_letter_code
_entity_poly.pdbx_strand_id
1 'polypeptide(L)'
;MSLERTDELARPPLSAQTLGTIRRMLVARLAPEILNPFDRTPEKEALLRRTIEAILEDPELDLEPAPGLVAAVEAVVCGLGPLQPLVEDIEVGDILVNAPDAIFVERSGRLEPTTIRLASARELIEIAERIAALAGRELSVAHPIVDARMPDGSRVNAVIPP
;
A
#
# COMPACT_ATOMS: atom_id res chain seq x y z
N MET A 1 8.28 9.37 -29.00
CA MET A 1 7.04 8.57 -29.12
C MET A 1 6.53 8.43 -27.70
N SER A 2 5.38 9.04 -27.44
CA SER A 2 4.97 9.58 -26.16
C SER A 2 4.68 8.51 -25.10
N LEU A 3 5.23 8.71 -23.90
CA LEU A 3 4.83 8.02 -22.68
C LEU A 3 4.41 9.09 -21.67
N GLU A 4 3.29 9.73 -21.94
CA GLU A 4 2.51 10.43 -20.91
C GLU A 4 1.50 9.42 -20.38
N ARG A 5 1.96 8.47 -19.56
CA ARG A 5 1.09 7.81 -18.59
C ARG A 5 1.29 8.58 -17.28
N THR A 6 0.52 9.66 -17.14
CA THR A 6 0.20 10.24 -15.85
C THR A 6 -0.61 9.19 -15.09
N ASP A 7 0.10 8.25 -14.45
CA ASP A 7 -0.44 7.48 -13.34
C ASP A 7 -0.53 8.43 -12.15
N GLU A 8 -1.55 9.30 -12.19
CA GLU A 8 -2.09 9.93 -10.99
C GLU A 8 -2.66 8.79 -10.14
N LEU A 9 -1.78 8.15 -9.38
CA LEU A 9 -2.13 7.42 -8.17
C LEU A 9 -2.58 8.44 -7.12
N ALA A 10 -3.68 9.12 -7.46
CA ALA A 10 -4.34 10.10 -6.66
C ALA A 10 -4.91 9.36 -5.46
N ARG A 11 -4.52 9.83 -4.29
CA ARG A 11 -5.18 9.53 -3.02
C ARG A 11 -6.69 9.48 -3.26
N PRO A 12 -7.42 8.45 -2.79
CA PRO A 12 -8.84 8.36 -3.03
C PRO A 12 -9.50 9.69 -2.66
N PRO A 13 -10.46 10.20 -3.45
CA PRO A 13 -11.22 11.41 -3.10
C PRO A 13 -12.23 11.12 -1.97
N LEU A 14 -11.80 10.34 -0.96
CA LEU A 14 -12.60 9.88 0.15
C LEU A 14 -12.21 10.63 1.41
N SER A 15 -13.23 11.05 2.16
CA SER A 15 -13.01 11.64 3.48
C SER A 15 -12.36 10.63 4.44
N ALA A 16 -11.61 11.12 5.43
CA ALA A 16 -11.05 10.27 6.48
C ALA A 16 -12.15 9.49 7.25
N GLN A 17 -13.34 10.08 7.39
CA GLN A 17 -14.49 9.43 8.01
C GLN A 17 -14.97 8.23 7.20
N THR A 18 -15.16 8.42 5.89
CA THR A 18 -15.60 7.36 4.97
C THR A 18 -14.58 6.22 4.92
N LEU A 19 -13.28 6.54 4.79
CA LEU A 19 -12.21 5.54 4.83
C LEU A 19 -12.20 4.77 6.16
N GLY A 20 -12.44 5.45 7.28
CA GLY A 20 -12.57 4.81 8.58
C GLY A 20 -13.74 3.81 8.65
N THR A 21 -14.87 4.16 8.03
CA THR A 21 -16.05 3.27 7.93
C THR A 21 -15.77 2.07 7.04
N ILE A 22 -15.26 2.28 5.82
CA ILE A 22 -14.90 1.21 4.88
C ILE A 22 -13.91 0.24 5.54
N ARG A 23 -12.88 0.76 6.22
CA ARG A 23 -11.89 -0.07 6.92
C ARG A 23 -12.56 -0.95 7.98
N ARG A 24 -13.46 -0.40 8.80
CA ARG A 24 -14.21 -1.18 9.81
C ARG A 24 -15.07 -2.27 9.17
N MET A 25 -15.72 -1.96 8.04
CA MET A 25 -16.56 -2.93 7.33
C MET A 25 -15.74 -4.07 6.72
N LEU A 26 -14.54 -3.78 6.22
CA LEU A 26 -13.62 -4.78 5.66
C LEU A 26 -13.05 -5.70 6.74
N VAL A 27 -12.51 -5.17 7.83
CA VAL A 27 -11.95 -6.01 8.91
C VAL A 27 -13.02 -6.86 9.62
N ALA A 28 -14.30 -6.48 9.54
CA ALA A 28 -15.40 -7.29 10.03
C ALA A 28 -15.76 -8.47 9.11
N ARG A 29 -15.37 -8.41 7.83
CA ARG A 29 -15.73 -9.40 6.79
C ARG A 29 -14.55 -10.23 6.30
N LEU A 30 -13.33 -9.71 6.44
CA LEU A 30 -12.10 -10.33 5.94
C LEU A 30 -11.15 -10.67 7.08
N ALA A 31 -10.52 -11.83 6.98
CA ALA A 31 -9.44 -12.22 7.87
C ALA A 31 -8.19 -11.34 7.59
N PRO A 32 -7.36 -11.05 8.61
CA PRO A 32 -6.17 -10.18 8.46
C PRO A 32 -5.21 -10.64 7.35
N GLU A 33 -5.13 -11.94 7.11
CA GLU A 33 -4.27 -12.55 6.10
C GLU A 33 -4.67 -12.17 4.67
N ILE A 34 -5.94 -11.79 4.45
CA ILE A 34 -6.43 -11.31 3.15
C ILE A 34 -5.97 -9.88 2.88
N LEU A 35 -5.74 -9.10 3.94
CA LEU A 35 -5.29 -7.71 3.82
C LEU A 35 -3.77 -7.60 3.66
N ASN A 36 -3.03 -8.70 3.83
CA ASN A 36 -1.58 -8.71 3.71
C ASN A 36 -1.16 -8.62 2.23
N PRO A 37 -0.52 -7.51 1.81
CA PRO A 37 -0.07 -7.34 0.42
C PRO A 37 1.08 -8.28 0.03
N PHE A 38 1.76 -8.92 0.97
CA PHE A 38 2.89 -9.84 0.72
C PHE A 38 2.50 -11.32 0.83
N ASP A 39 1.21 -11.63 0.93
CA ASP A 39 0.66 -13.00 0.96
C ASP A 39 -0.57 -13.09 0.05
N ARG A 40 -0.37 -12.67 -1.21
CA ARG A 40 -1.40 -12.59 -2.25
C ARG A 40 -1.46 -13.91 -3.02
N THR A 41 -2.65 -14.50 -3.06
CA THR A 41 -2.99 -15.58 -4.01
C THR A 41 -4.15 -15.11 -4.89
N PRO A 42 -4.33 -15.66 -6.11
CA PRO A 42 -5.44 -15.27 -6.98
C PRO A 42 -6.82 -15.34 -6.29
N GLU A 43 -7.00 -16.31 -5.39
CA GLU A 43 -8.22 -16.46 -4.60
C GLU A 43 -8.40 -15.35 -3.57
N LYS A 44 -7.32 -14.97 -2.86
CA LYS A 44 -7.35 -13.89 -1.87
C LYS A 44 -7.58 -12.53 -2.53
N GLU A 45 -6.92 -12.28 -3.65
CA GLU A 45 -7.10 -11.06 -4.46
C GLU A 45 -8.55 -10.93 -4.94
N ALA A 46 -9.09 -12.00 -5.53
CA ALA A 46 -10.48 -12.01 -5.98
C ALA A 46 -11.46 -11.79 -4.81
N LEU A 47 -11.20 -12.37 -3.64
CA LEU A 47 -12.03 -12.18 -2.46
C LEU A 47 -11.95 -10.74 -1.92
N LEU A 48 -10.75 -10.18 -1.78
CA LEU A 48 -10.53 -8.80 -1.35
C LEU A 48 -11.26 -7.84 -2.28
N ARG A 49 -11.03 -7.96 -3.59
CA ARG A 49 -11.62 -7.09 -4.60
C ARG A 49 -13.14 -7.14 -4.58
N ARG A 50 -13.73 -8.34 -4.60
CA ARG A 50 -15.19 -8.51 -4.54
C ARG A 50 -15.80 -7.93 -3.27
N THR A 51 -15.10 -8.03 -2.14
CA THR A 51 -15.58 -7.49 -0.86
C THR A 51 -15.51 -5.96 -0.87
N ILE A 52 -14.45 -5.37 -1.43
CA ILE A 52 -14.35 -3.92 -1.62
C ILE A 52 -15.47 -3.43 -2.53
N GLU A 53 -15.69 -4.08 -3.68
CA GLU A 53 -16.75 -3.74 -4.63
C GLU A 53 -18.13 -3.77 -3.94
N ALA A 54 -18.45 -4.84 -3.21
CA ALA A 54 -19.72 -4.96 -2.49
C ALA A 54 -19.90 -3.89 -1.39
N ILE A 55 -18.82 -3.45 -0.73
CA ILE A 55 -18.88 -2.38 0.26
C ILE A 55 -19.09 -1.03 -0.41
N LEU A 56 -18.42 -0.78 -1.53
CA LEU A 56 -18.55 0.49 -2.27
C LEU A 56 -19.94 0.68 -2.88
N GLU A 57 -20.67 -0.40 -3.13
CA GLU A 57 -22.08 -0.37 -3.54
C GLU A 57 -23.06 -0.14 -2.38
N ASP A 58 -22.57 -0.07 -1.13
CA ASP A 58 -23.42 0.14 0.04
C ASP A 58 -24.01 1.56 0.03
N PRO A 59 -25.36 1.71 -0.04
CA PRO A 59 -26.00 3.02 -0.10
C PRO A 59 -25.78 3.87 1.16
N GLU A 60 -25.33 3.30 2.28
CA GLU A 60 -24.99 4.06 3.49
C GLU A 60 -23.71 4.91 3.34
N LEU A 61 -22.83 4.60 2.37
CA LEU A 61 -21.56 5.31 2.21
C LEU A 61 -21.68 6.63 1.45
N ASP A 62 -22.80 6.87 0.76
CA ASP A 62 -23.07 8.08 -0.05
C ASP A 62 -21.87 8.46 -0.94
N LEU A 63 -21.40 7.48 -1.73
CA LEU A 63 -20.22 7.62 -2.59
C LEU A 63 -20.62 7.78 -4.04
N GLU A 64 -20.00 8.76 -4.69
CA GLU A 64 -20.04 8.88 -6.14
C GLU A 64 -19.07 7.85 -6.77
N PRO A 65 -19.53 7.05 -7.74
CA PRO A 65 -18.67 6.10 -8.42
C PRO A 65 -17.58 6.84 -9.20
N ALA A 66 -16.32 6.55 -8.86
CA ALA A 66 -15.16 7.14 -9.51
C ALA A 66 -14.21 6.04 -10.04
N PRO A 67 -13.60 6.24 -11.22
CA PRO A 67 -12.54 5.35 -11.70
C PRO A 67 -11.41 5.25 -10.67
N GLY A 68 -10.89 4.04 -10.44
CA GLY A 68 -9.78 3.81 -9.51
C GLY A 68 -10.16 3.74 -8.03
N LEU A 69 -11.44 3.94 -7.66
CA LEU A 69 -11.88 3.94 -6.25
C LEU A 69 -11.56 2.61 -5.53
N VAL A 70 -11.74 1.47 -6.21
CA VAL A 70 -11.40 0.14 -5.67
C VAL A 70 -9.92 0.06 -5.32
N ALA A 71 -9.03 0.41 -6.27
CA ALA A 71 -7.58 0.36 -6.06
C ALA A 71 -7.14 1.32 -4.94
N ALA A 72 -7.78 2.48 -4.87
CA ALA A 72 -7.50 3.47 -3.85
C ALA A 72 -7.92 2.99 -2.44
N VAL A 73 -9.07 2.31 -2.32
CA VAL A 73 -9.48 1.65 -1.07
C VAL A 73 -8.52 0.50 -0.72
N GLU A 74 -8.16 -0.33 -1.70
CA GLU A 74 -7.23 -1.44 -1.55
C GLU A 74 -5.88 -0.98 -0.97
N ALA A 75 -5.31 0.08 -1.54
CA ALA A 75 -4.07 0.69 -1.06
C ALA A 75 -4.15 1.16 0.41
N VAL A 76 -5.29 1.73 0.80
CA VAL A 76 -5.51 2.20 2.18
C VAL A 76 -5.68 1.01 3.15
N VAL A 77 -6.36 -0.05 2.73
CA VAL A 77 -6.73 -1.15 3.64
C VAL A 77 -5.60 -2.16 3.82
N CYS A 78 -4.82 -2.42 2.76
CA CYS A 78 -3.56 -3.17 2.84
C CYS A 78 -2.49 -2.37 3.63
N GLY A 79 -2.60 -1.05 3.60
CA GLY A 79 -1.83 -0.16 4.48
C GLY A 79 -0.44 0.19 3.99
N LEU A 80 -0.09 -0.13 2.75
CA LEU A 80 1.11 0.41 2.09
C LEU A 80 0.85 1.80 1.49
N GLY A 81 -0.41 2.24 1.46
CA GLY A 81 -0.78 3.56 1.02
C GLY A 81 -0.31 3.82 -0.42
N PRO A 82 0.31 4.98 -0.71
CA PRO A 82 0.77 5.31 -2.06
C PRO A 82 1.81 4.34 -2.65
N LEU A 83 2.47 3.51 -1.83
CA LEU A 83 3.46 2.53 -2.31
C LEU A 83 2.83 1.23 -2.81
N GLN A 84 1.55 0.97 -2.53
CA GLN A 84 0.84 -0.24 -2.93
C GLN A 84 1.07 -0.64 -4.41
N PRO A 85 0.95 0.28 -5.38
CA PRO A 85 1.07 -0.06 -6.80
C PRO A 85 2.49 -0.49 -7.19
N LEU A 86 3.51 0.02 -6.50
CA LEU A 86 4.90 -0.37 -6.76
C LEU A 86 5.17 -1.81 -6.29
N VAL A 87 4.50 -2.23 -5.21
CA VAL A 87 4.62 -3.60 -4.68
C VAL A 87 3.85 -4.60 -5.55
N GLU A 88 2.76 -4.18 -6.18
CA GLU A 88 1.95 -5.02 -7.07
C GLU A 88 2.51 -5.13 -8.50
N ASP A 89 3.43 -4.25 -8.87
CA ASP A 89 4.00 -4.20 -10.20
C ASP A 89 5.12 -5.24 -10.35
N ILE A 90 4.83 -6.29 -11.12
CA ILE A 90 5.74 -7.42 -11.36
C ILE A 90 7.04 -7.02 -12.08
N GLU A 91 7.08 -5.87 -12.73
CA GLU A 91 8.28 -5.35 -13.40
C GLU A 91 9.22 -4.61 -12.42
N VAL A 92 8.78 -4.34 -11.18
CA VAL A 92 9.59 -3.74 -10.12
C VAL A 92 10.40 -4.82 -9.39
N GLY A 93 11.73 -4.69 -9.42
CA GLY A 93 12.66 -5.55 -8.68
C GLY A 93 12.90 -5.06 -7.25
N ASP A 94 13.21 -3.79 -7.08
CA ASP A 94 13.47 -3.15 -5.79
C ASP A 94 12.71 -1.82 -5.66
N ILE A 95 12.29 -1.49 -4.43
CA ILE A 95 11.70 -0.19 -4.08
C ILE A 95 12.61 0.48 -3.05
N LEU A 96 13.12 1.66 -3.39
CA LEU A 96 14.01 2.44 -2.53
C LEU A 96 13.30 3.73 -2.11
N VAL A 97 13.12 3.90 -0.81
CA VAL A 97 12.47 5.09 -0.24
C VAL A 97 13.43 5.80 0.71
N ASN A 98 13.99 6.91 0.26
CA ASN A 98 14.96 7.70 1.04
C ASN A 98 14.32 8.89 1.76
N ALA A 99 13.24 9.43 1.21
CA ALA A 99 12.48 10.54 1.75
C ALA A 99 11.04 10.52 1.20
N PRO A 100 10.09 11.29 1.77
CA PRO A 100 8.71 11.36 1.29
C PRO A 100 8.56 11.70 -0.20
N ASP A 101 9.52 12.42 -0.77
CA ASP A 101 9.56 12.84 -2.17
C ASP A 101 10.74 12.24 -2.94
N ALA A 102 11.46 11.27 -2.36
CA ALA A 102 12.60 10.59 -2.95
C ALA A 102 12.39 9.07 -2.95
N ILE A 103 11.51 8.63 -3.85
CA ILE A 103 11.15 7.21 -4.06
C ILE A 103 11.61 6.78 -5.45
N PHE A 104 12.34 5.68 -5.49
CA PHE A 104 12.91 5.08 -6.69
C PHE A 104 12.49 3.62 -6.80
N VAL A 105 12.42 3.12 -8.02
CA VAL A 105 12.28 1.69 -8.29
C VAL A 105 13.39 1.21 -9.20
N GLU A 106 13.74 -0.06 -9.04
CA GLU A 106 14.63 -0.78 -9.94
C GLU A 106 13.77 -1.59 -10.91
N ARG A 107 13.99 -1.43 -12.22
CA ARG A 107 13.39 -2.25 -13.27
C ARG A 107 14.44 -2.71 -14.25
N SER A 108 14.54 -4.02 -14.48
CA SER A 108 15.44 -4.61 -15.49
C SER A 108 16.91 -4.17 -15.37
N GLY A 109 17.43 -4.07 -14.16
CA GLY A 109 18.75 -3.56 -13.81
C GLY A 109 18.91 -2.04 -13.80
N ARG A 110 17.83 -1.26 -13.89
CA ARG A 110 17.88 0.21 -14.00
C ARG A 110 17.08 0.89 -12.90
N LEU A 111 17.76 1.77 -12.17
CA LEU A 111 17.13 2.63 -11.17
C LEU A 111 16.43 3.82 -11.84
N GLU A 112 15.15 4.03 -11.51
CA GLU A 112 14.32 5.12 -12.02
C GLU A 112 13.57 5.84 -10.88
N PRO A 113 13.43 7.17 -10.94
CA PRO A 113 12.60 7.91 -9.99
C PRO A 113 11.11 7.68 -10.26
N THR A 114 10.31 7.58 -9.20
CA THR A 114 8.85 7.48 -9.31
C THR A 114 8.18 8.86 -9.23
N THR A 115 6.90 8.93 -9.63
CA THR A 115 6.05 10.11 -9.43
C THR A 115 5.34 10.13 -8.07
N ILE A 116 5.42 9.03 -7.33
CA ILE A 116 4.75 8.87 -6.03
C ILE A 116 5.39 9.78 -5.00
N ARG A 117 4.55 10.39 -4.17
CA ARG A 117 4.97 11.21 -3.03
C ARG A 117 4.15 10.84 -1.81
N LEU A 118 4.83 10.74 -0.67
CA LEU A 118 4.21 10.63 0.64
C LEU A 118 3.94 12.03 1.19
N ALA A 119 2.89 12.16 2.00
CA ALA A 119 2.47 13.40 2.60
C ALA A 119 3.49 13.92 3.64
N SER A 120 4.22 13.03 4.30
CA SER A 120 5.21 13.40 5.32
C SER A 120 6.17 12.26 5.65
N ALA A 121 7.27 12.59 6.35
CA ALA A 121 8.18 11.60 6.93
C ALA A 121 7.47 10.69 7.95
N ARG A 122 6.42 11.21 8.62
CA ARG A 122 5.60 10.41 9.53
C ARG A 122 4.85 9.31 8.79
N GLU A 123 4.25 9.61 7.65
CA GLU A 123 3.55 8.59 6.83
C GLU A 123 4.53 7.51 6.35
N LEU A 124 5.75 7.89 5.97
CA LEU A 124 6.81 6.94 5.63
C LEU A 124 7.13 6.00 6.80
N ILE A 125 7.32 6.54 8.01
CA ILE A 125 7.58 5.74 9.20
C ILE A 125 6.39 4.79 9.46
N GLU A 126 5.15 5.28 9.44
CA GLU A 126 3.95 4.47 9.67
C GLU A 126 3.82 3.31 8.66
N ILE A 127 4.19 3.53 7.39
CA ILE A 127 4.24 2.46 6.37
C ILE A 127 5.37 1.47 6.69
N ALA A 128 6.57 1.95 7.02
CA ALA A 128 7.70 1.08 7.34
C ALA A 128 7.45 0.21 8.58
N GLU A 129 6.87 0.78 9.64
CA GLU A 129 6.45 0.06 10.85
C GLU A 129 5.45 -1.05 10.53
N ARG A 130 4.50 -0.78 9.62
CA ARG A 130 3.53 -1.78 9.17
C ARG A 130 4.18 -2.91 8.37
N ILE A 131 5.08 -2.59 7.43
CA ILE A 131 5.80 -3.61 6.66
C ILE A 131 6.61 -4.51 7.60
N ALA A 132 7.31 -3.92 8.59
CA ALA A 132 8.02 -4.68 9.62
C ALA A 132 7.08 -5.61 10.40
N ALA A 133 5.90 -5.12 10.81
CA ALA A 133 4.90 -5.92 11.52
C ALA A 133 4.39 -7.10 10.67
N LEU A 134 4.16 -6.90 9.37
CA LEU A 134 3.78 -7.96 8.42
C LEU A 134 4.90 -9.00 8.24
N ALA A 135 6.16 -8.59 8.42
CA ALA A 135 7.32 -9.47 8.46
C ALA A 135 7.54 -10.16 9.82
N GLY A 136 6.65 -9.94 10.80
CA GLY A 136 6.80 -10.45 12.17
C GLY A 136 7.93 -9.79 12.96
N ARG A 137 8.31 -8.56 12.61
CA ARG A 137 9.34 -7.75 13.28
C ARG A 137 8.76 -6.46 13.84
N GLU A 138 9.49 -5.84 14.76
CA GLU A 138 9.17 -4.52 15.27
C GLU A 138 10.15 -3.50 14.68
N LEU A 139 9.62 -2.41 14.16
CA LEU A 139 10.35 -1.19 13.85
C LEU A 139 9.70 -0.07 14.65
N SER A 140 10.48 0.70 15.38
CA SER A 140 10.00 1.83 16.18
C SER A 140 11.17 2.73 16.58
N VAL A 141 10.92 3.87 17.23
CA VAL A 141 12.01 4.70 17.78
C VAL A 141 12.88 3.93 18.80
N ALA A 142 12.29 2.96 19.52
CA ALA A 142 13.04 2.09 20.45
C ALA A 142 13.82 0.99 19.72
N HIS A 143 13.31 0.53 18.57
CA HIS A 143 13.92 -0.50 17.73
C HIS A 143 14.08 0.03 16.29
N PRO A 144 15.06 0.92 16.02
CA PRO A 144 15.06 1.75 14.82
C PRO A 144 15.56 1.04 13.56
N ILE A 145 15.91 -0.25 13.61
CA ILE A 145 16.50 -0.97 12.49
C ILE A 145 15.77 -2.30 12.31
N VAL A 146 15.42 -2.62 11.07
CA VAL A 146 14.84 -3.91 10.70
C VAL A 146 15.50 -4.46 9.42
N ASP A 147 15.78 -5.76 9.43
CA ASP A 147 16.06 -6.58 8.24
C ASP A 147 15.20 -7.84 8.36
N ALA A 148 14.31 -8.06 7.40
CA ALA A 148 13.38 -9.18 7.43
C ALA A 148 13.07 -9.73 6.04
N ARG A 149 12.54 -10.95 6.03
CA ARG A 149 12.02 -11.61 4.84
C ARG A 149 10.51 -11.72 4.94
N MET A 150 9.82 -11.33 3.88
CA MET A 150 8.37 -11.35 3.77
C MET A 150 7.86 -12.75 3.39
N PRO A 151 6.55 -13.04 3.54
CA PRO A 151 5.97 -14.33 3.17
C PRO A 151 6.14 -14.70 1.68
N ASP A 152 6.09 -13.72 0.79
CA ASP A 152 6.37 -13.87 -0.65
C ASP A 152 7.86 -14.10 -0.98
N GLY A 153 8.74 -14.04 0.03
CA GLY A 153 10.17 -14.23 -0.10
C GLY A 153 10.97 -12.95 -0.37
N SER A 154 10.31 -11.81 -0.60
CA SER A 154 10.94 -10.49 -0.72
C SER A 154 11.63 -10.07 0.58
N ARG A 155 12.45 -9.02 0.53
CA ARG A 155 13.21 -8.52 1.68
C ARG A 155 12.83 -7.09 1.99
N VAL A 156 12.77 -6.77 3.27
CA VAL A 156 12.63 -5.39 3.75
C VAL A 156 13.84 -5.03 4.60
N ASN A 157 14.42 -3.86 4.32
CA ASN A 157 15.38 -3.19 5.17
C ASN A 157 14.89 -1.77 5.43
N ALA A 158 14.81 -1.38 6.70
CA ALA A 158 14.43 -0.02 7.06
C ALA A 158 15.19 0.46 8.30
N VAL A 159 15.43 1.77 8.33
CA VAL A 159 16.10 2.47 9.44
C VAL A 159 15.33 3.74 9.76
N ILE A 160 14.99 3.94 11.04
CA ILE A 160 14.46 5.20 11.56
C ILE A 160 15.65 6.02 12.09
N PRO A 161 15.87 7.26 11.60
CA PRO A 161 16.91 8.14 12.12
C PRO A 161 16.70 8.48 13.62
N PRO A 162 17.78 8.70 14.40
CA PRO A 162 17.72 9.04 15.82
C PRO A 162 17.17 10.46 16.11
#